data_AF-A0A257IW42-F1
#
_entry.id   AF-A0A257IW42-F1
#
_cell.length_a   1.000
_cell.length_b   1.000
_cell.length_c   1.000
_cell.angle_alpha   90.00
_cell.angle_beta   90.00
_cell.angle_gamma   90.00
#
_symmetry.space_group_name_H-M   'P 1'
#
loop_
_entity.id
_entity.type
_entity.pdbx_description
1 polymer ?
#
loop_
_entity_poly.entity_id
_entity_poly.type
_entity_poly.pdbx_seq_one_letter_code
_entity_poly.pdbx_strand_id
1 'polypeptide(L)'
;MGYRLPSEAEWEYAARAGSRTRYPWGDDAGNSAQCAHANGADQRAKAKVPGSTHWTVANCDDGHAYTAPARALQPNAFGLYHLHGNALEWLQDVWHENYSGAPADGSAWMNGGNPGGRMLRGGSWANTPQGLRSASRDAFPPDHRRADTGFRVARTL
;
A
#
# COMPACT_ATOMS: atom_id res chain seq x y z
N MET A 1 -9.14 26.00 -1.86
CA MET A 1 -8.11 24.95 -1.74
C MET A 1 -8.69 23.81 -0.90
N GLY A 2 -8.60 22.57 -1.35
CA GLY A 2 -9.30 21.43 -0.75
C GLY A 2 -8.41 20.21 -0.57
N TYR A 3 -8.83 19.32 0.32
CA TYR A 3 -8.26 17.97 0.44
C TYR A 3 -8.88 17.06 -0.62
N ARG A 4 -8.10 16.11 -1.10
CA ARG A 4 -8.53 15.06 -2.03
C ARG A 4 -7.79 13.76 -1.73
N LEU A 5 -8.22 12.67 -2.35
CA LEU A 5 -7.37 11.48 -2.42
C LEU A 5 -6.16 11.78 -3.33
N PRO A 6 -4.98 11.19 -3.05
CA PRO A 6 -3.86 11.26 -3.98
C PRO A 6 -4.21 10.54 -5.29
N SER A 7 -3.57 10.96 -6.38
CA SER A 7 -3.54 10.14 -7.59
C SER A 7 -2.65 8.91 -7.36
N GLU A 8 -2.79 7.91 -8.22
CA GLU A 8 -1.95 6.72 -8.22
C GLU A 8 -0.46 7.08 -8.41
N ALA A 9 -0.18 8.02 -9.30
CA ALA A 9 1.17 8.51 -9.56
C ALA A 9 1.76 9.24 -8.34
N GLU A 10 0.99 10.12 -7.71
CA GLU A 10 1.42 10.82 -6.49
C GLU A 10 1.69 9.85 -5.34
N TRP A 11 0.83 8.85 -5.17
CA TRP A 11 0.99 7.84 -4.13
C TRP A 11 2.26 7.02 -4.34
N GLU A 12 2.53 6.52 -5.56
CA GLU A 12 3.73 5.72 -5.82
C GLU A 12 5.00 6.57 -5.71
N TYR A 13 4.98 7.82 -6.18
CA TYR A 13 6.08 8.77 -5.97
C TYR A 13 6.40 8.94 -4.47
N ALA A 14 5.35 9.14 -3.67
CA ALA A 14 5.46 9.29 -2.23
C ALA A 14 5.95 8.01 -1.55
N ALA A 15 5.48 6.83 -1.97
CA ALA A 15 5.87 5.52 -1.43
C ALA A 15 7.35 5.23 -1.71
N ARG A 16 7.79 5.49 -2.94
CA ARG A 16 9.18 5.29 -3.34
C ARG A 16 10.14 6.23 -2.64
N ALA A 17 9.75 7.49 -2.41
CA ALA A 17 10.60 8.50 -1.76
C ALA A 17 12.05 8.53 -2.31
N GLY A 18 12.19 8.44 -3.63
CA GLY A 18 13.48 8.41 -4.34
C GLY A 18 14.06 7.00 -4.59
N SER A 19 13.52 5.95 -3.97
CA SER A 19 13.96 4.57 -4.22
C SER A 19 13.50 4.03 -5.58
N ARG A 20 14.39 3.24 -6.20
CA ARG A 20 14.12 2.49 -7.45
C ARG A 20 13.95 0.99 -7.22
N THR A 21 14.11 0.51 -5.99
CA THR A 21 13.95 -0.90 -5.65
C THR A 21 12.47 -1.28 -5.58
N ARG A 22 12.19 -2.58 -5.45
CA ARG A 22 10.81 -3.10 -5.34
C ARG A 22 10.12 -2.69 -4.02
N TYR A 23 10.91 -2.53 -2.95
CA TYR A 23 10.48 -2.18 -1.60
C TYR A 23 11.36 -1.08 -1.02
N PRO A 24 10.97 -0.38 0.07
CA PRO A 24 11.87 0.59 0.72
C PRO A 24 13.09 -0.07 1.38
N TRP A 25 13.05 -1.39 1.61
CA TRP A 25 14.16 -2.20 2.16
C TRP A 25 14.97 -2.98 1.10
N GLY A 26 14.80 -2.67 -0.19
CA GLY A 26 15.51 -3.32 -1.28
C GLY A 26 14.60 -4.14 -2.18
N ASP A 27 15.14 -5.19 -2.81
CA ASP A 27 14.45 -5.95 -3.84
C ASP A 27 13.85 -7.28 -3.36
N ASP A 28 14.28 -7.77 -2.20
CA ASP A 28 13.85 -9.08 -1.72
C ASP A 28 12.58 -9.01 -0.86
N ALA A 29 11.61 -9.84 -1.22
CA ALA A 29 10.35 -9.99 -0.50
C ALA A 29 10.57 -10.77 0.81
N GLY A 30 9.92 -10.35 1.89
CA GLY A 30 9.72 -11.19 3.09
C GLY A 30 10.97 -11.48 3.90
N ASN A 31 12.06 -10.73 3.66
CA ASN A 31 13.26 -10.78 4.47
C ASN A 31 13.04 -10.09 5.83
N SER A 32 14.03 -10.20 6.71
CA SER A 32 13.95 -9.63 8.06
C SER A 32 13.85 -8.10 8.10
N ALA A 33 14.26 -7.41 7.03
CA ALA A 33 14.19 -5.95 6.96
C ALA A 33 12.75 -5.44 6.74
N GLN A 34 11.82 -6.26 6.23
CA GLN A 34 10.43 -5.87 6.02
C GLN A 34 9.81 -5.25 7.29
N CYS A 35 9.89 -5.96 8.42
CA CYS A 35 9.21 -5.57 9.65
C CYS A 35 9.73 -4.26 10.28
N ALA A 36 10.86 -3.72 9.81
CA ALA A 36 11.30 -2.39 10.20
C ALA A 36 10.51 -1.26 9.50
N HIS A 37 9.92 -1.53 8.34
CA HIS A 37 9.32 -0.52 7.45
C HIS A 37 7.83 -0.78 7.14
N ALA A 38 7.37 -2.01 7.31
CA ALA A 38 6.07 -2.46 6.85
C ALA A 38 5.37 -3.29 7.92
N ASN A 39 4.07 -3.01 8.11
CA ASN A 39 3.16 -3.91 8.80
C ASN A 39 2.47 -4.77 7.74
N GLY A 40 2.88 -6.02 7.60
CA GLY A 40 2.34 -6.92 6.59
C GLY A 40 2.31 -8.34 7.13
N ALA A 41 1.85 -9.31 6.34
CA ALA A 41 1.75 -10.67 6.85
C ALA A 41 3.13 -11.20 7.26
N ASP A 42 3.30 -11.46 8.55
CA ASP A 42 4.54 -11.82 9.22
C ASP A 42 4.32 -12.98 10.22
N GLN A 43 5.32 -13.32 11.04
CA GLN A 43 5.17 -14.39 12.03
C GLN A 43 4.15 -14.06 13.12
N ARG A 44 3.97 -12.78 13.47
CA ARG A 44 3.03 -12.32 14.48
C ARG A 44 1.60 -12.52 14.00
N ALA A 45 1.28 -12.02 12.81
CA ALA A 45 0.00 -12.20 12.17
C ALA A 45 -0.31 -13.69 12.03
N LYS A 46 0.63 -14.48 11.51
CA LYS A 46 0.48 -15.93 11.35
C LYS A 46 0.10 -16.66 12.64
N ALA A 47 0.64 -16.22 13.78
CA ALA A 47 0.41 -16.82 15.09
C ALA A 47 -0.86 -16.33 15.81
N LYS A 48 -1.37 -15.13 15.47
CA LYS A 48 -2.40 -14.44 16.25
C LYS A 48 -3.72 -14.23 15.51
N VAL A 49 -3.71 -14.30 14.17
CA VAL A 49 -4.91 -14.13 13.37
C VAL A 49 -5.63 -15.48 13.23
N PRO A 50 -6.92 -15.59 13.55
CA PRO A 50 -7.65 -16.84 13.36
C PRO A 50 -7.60 -17.31 11.90
N GLY A 51 -7.16 -18.55 11.70
CA GLY A 51 -7.07 -19.16 10.37
C GLY A 51 -5.83 -18.79 9.56
N SER A 52 -4.88 -17.99 10.06
CA SER A 52 -3.71 -17.54 9.28
C SER A 52 -2.53 -18.52 9.22
N THR A 53 -2.63 -19.72 9.80
CA THR A 53 -1.51 -20.67 9.90
C THR A 53 -0.96 -21.13 8.53
N HIS A 54 -1.75 -20.98 7.47
CA HIS A 54 -1.37 -21.30 6.08
C HIS A 54 -0.84 -20.09 5.30
N TRP A 55 -0.81 -18.89 5.90
CA TRP A 55 -0.35 -17.69 5.21
C TRP A 55 1.13 -17.79 4.85
N THR A 56 1.45 -17.27 3.65
CA THR A 56 2.83 -16.95 3.25
C THR A 56 3.19 -15.61 3.87
N VAL A 57 4.16 -15.62 4.78
CA VAL A 57 4.50 -14.49 5.63
C VAL A 57 5.99 -14.18 5.59
N ALA A 58 6.37 -12.96 5.94
CA ALA A 58 7.77 -12.61 6.15
C ALA A 58 8.36 -13.40 7.33
N ASN A 59 9.68 -13.65 7.28
CA ASN A 59 10.40 -14.27 8.38
C ASN A 59 10.87 -13.20 9.40
N CYS A 60 9.90 -12.45 9.94
CA CYS A 60 10.10 -11.44 10.98
C CYS A 60 8.81 -11.23 11.80
N ASP A 61 8.87 -10.37 12.81
CA ASP A 61 7.74 -9.94 13.65
C ASP A 61 7.79 -8.40 13.74
N ASP A 62 6.75 -7.73 13.27
CA ASP A 62 6.59 -6.27 13.28
C ASP A 62 5.88 -5.75 14.54
N GLY A 63 5.48 -6.65 15.44
CA GLY A 63 4.77 -6.37 16.69
C GLY A 63 3.24 -6.32 16.57
N HIS A 64 2.68 -6.43 15.37
CA HIS A 64 1.28 -6.16 15.08
C HIS A 64 0.61 -7.33 14.34
N ALA A 65 -0.41 -7.94 14.97
CA ALA A 65 -1.18 -9.01 14.32
C ALA A 65 -2.22 -8.50 13.32
N TYR A 66 -2.61 -7.23 13.44
CA TYR A 66 -3.62 -6.53 12.64
C TYR A 66 -3.07 -5.15 12.29
N THR A 67 -3.93 -4.13 12.18
CA THR A 67 -3.47 -2.75 12.00
C THR A 67 -2.58 -2.26 13.15
N ALA A 68 -1.65 -1.38 12.81
CA ALA A 68 -0.75 -0.68 13.72
C ALA A 68 -1.14 0.80 13.83
N PRO A 69 -0.76 1.49 14.92
CA PRO A 69 -0.89 2.95 15.01
C PRO A 69 -0.24 3.65 13.80
N ALA A 70 -0.85 4.72 13.29
CA ALA A 70 -0.45 5.35 12.02
C ALA A 70 0.99 5.89 11.94
N ARG A 71 1.73 5.94 13.06
CA ARG A 71 3.14 6.35 13.13
C ARG A 71 4.04 5.28 13.76
N ALA A 72 3.67 4.01 13.61
CA ALA A 72 4.52 2.89 13.98
C ALA A 72 5.53 2.58 12.86
N LEU A 73 6.61 1.87 13.22
CA LEU A 73 7.69 1.48 12.31
C LEU A 73 8.45 2.68 11.71
N GLN A 74 9.40 2.43 10.81
CA GLN A 74 10.22 3.47 10.22
C GLN A 74 9.49 4.15 9.05
N PRO A 75 9.50 5.50 8.98
CA PRO A 75 9.02 6.21 7.80
C PRO A 75 9.99 6.03 6.63
N ASN A 76 9.52 6.31 5.41
CA ASN A 76 10.41 6.44 4.26
C ASN A 76 11.15 7.80 4.26
N ALA A 77 11.99 8.05 3.25
CA ALA A 77 12.81 9.26 3.16
C ALA A 77 12.03 10.58 3.06
N PHE A 78 10.73 10.53 2.75
CA PHE A 78 9.84 11.70 2.77
C PHE A 78 9.11 11.88 4.11
N GLY A 79 9.41 11.04 5.11
CA GLY A 79 8.78 11.10 6.43
C GLY A 79 7.37 10.48 6.46
N LEU A 80 6.99 9.70 5.45
CA LEU A 80 5.68 9.07 5.35
C LEU A 80 5.71 7.64 5.89
N TYR A 81 4.67 7.28 6.63
CA TYR A 81 4.51 5.98 7.28
C TYR A 81 3.52 5.11 6.52
N HIS A 82 3.67 3.78 6.66
CA HIS A 82 2.71 2.77 6.20
C HIS A 82 2.27 2.91 4.74
N LEU A 83 3.21 3.27 3.85
CA LEU A 83 3.00 3.16 2.40
C LEU A 83 3.28 1.73 1.88
N HIS A 84 3.72 0.83 2.76
CA HIS A 84 4.00 -0.57 2.45
C HIS A 84 3.36 -1.45 3.53
N GLY A 85 2.04 -1.63 3.49
CA GLY A 85 1.28 -2.39 4.48
C GLY A 85 0.42 -1.54 5.42
N ASN A 86 0.04 -2.12 6.56
CA ASN A 86 -0.95 -1.65 7.52
C ASN A 86 -2.37 -1.69 6.97
N ALA A 87 -2.68 -0.86 5.98
CA ALA A 87 -3.97 -0.88 5.29
C ALA A 87 -3.78 -0.52 3.81
N LEU A 88 -4.53 -1.20 2.94
CA LEU A 88 -4.68 -0.74 1.55
C LEU A 88 -5.28 0.66 1.55
N GLU A 89 -4.82 1.53 0.64
CA GLU A 89 -5.26 2.92 0.61
C GLU A 89 -5.98 3.25 -0.69
N TRP A 90 -7.20 3.76 -0.57
CA TRP A 90 -7.97 4.29 -1.69
C TRP A 90 -7.29 5.48 -2.35
N LEU A 91 -7.36 5.51 -3.68
CA LEU A 91 -6.85 6.58 -4.52
C LEU A 91 -7.97 7.19 -5.38
N GLN A 92 -7.66 8.33 -6.00
CA GLN A 92 -8.60 9.04 -6.86
C GLN A 92 -8.93 8.28 -8.16
N ASP A 93 -7.94 7.56 -8.70
CA ASP A 93 -7.95 6.93 -10.02
C ASP A 93 -8.99 5.82 -10.18
N VAL A 94 -9.48 5.65 -11.41
CA VAL A 94 -10.22 4.45 -11.80
C VAL A 94 -9.27 3.33 -12.22
N TRP A 95 -9.70 2.08 -12.12
CA TRP A 95 -8.86 0.95 -12.48
C TRP A 95 -8.54 0.91 -13.98
N HIS A 96 -7.26 0.68 -14.30
CA HIS A 96 -6.77 0.39 -15.64
C HIS A 96 -5.87 -0.84 -15.60
N GLU A 97 -6.02 -1.77 -16.54
CA GLU A 97 -5.26 -3.03 -16.58
C GLU A 97 -3.75 -2.82 -16.82
N ASN A 98 -3.38 -1.72 -17.48
CA ASN A 98 -2.00 -1.37 -17.79
C ASN A 98 -1.83 0.15 -17.82
N TYR A 99 -0.60 0.62 -18.07
CA TYR A 99 -0.26 2.06 -18.10
C TYR A 99 -0.22 2.66 -19.51
N SER A 100 -0.75 1.98 -20.53
CA SER A 100 -0.82 2.53 -21.89
C SER A 100 -1.74 3.74 -21.92
N GLY A 101 -1.20 4.92 -22.15
CA GLY A 101 -1.94 6.18 -22.15
C GLY A 101 -2.13 6.80 -20.75
N ALA A 102 -1.40 6.31 -19.73
CA ALA A 102 -1.42 6.90 -18.41
C ALA A 102 -0.96 8.38 -18.44
N PRO A 103 -1.57 9.28 -17.62
CA PRO A 103 -1.08 10.64 -17.48
C PRO A 103 0.38 10.68 -16.99
N ALA A 104 1.18 11.56 -17.58
CA ALA A 104 2.59 11.75 -17.23
C ALA A 104 2.85 12.96 -16.32
N ASP A 105 1.78 13.66 -15.90
CA ASP A 105 1.82 14.91 -15.13
C ASP A 105 1.42 14.74 -13.66
N GLY A 106 1.21 13.50 -13.22
CA GLY A 106 0.76 13.19 -11.85
C GLY A 106 -0.74 13.36 -11.63
N SER A 107 -1.52 13.76 -12.63
CA SER A 107 -2.98 13.83 -12.51
C SER A 107 -3.59 12.43 -12.34
N ALA A 108 -4.74 12.37 -11.66
CA ALA A 108 -5.49 11.12 -11.50
C ALA A 108 -6.03 10.64 -12.85
N TRP A 109 -5.86 9.35 -13.14
CA TRP A 109 -6.32 8.73 -14.37
C TRP A 109 -7.80 8.33 -14.26
N MET A 110 -8.67 9.22 -14.73
CA MET A 110 -10.13 9.09 -14.57
C MET A 110 -10.86 8.55 -15.81
N ASN A 111 -10.24 8.61 -16.99
CA ASN A 111 -10.90 8.34 -18.27
C ASN A 111 -10.32 7.09 -18.95
N GLY A 112 -11.18 6.26 -19.55
CA GLY A 112 -10.78 5.09 -20.35
C GLY A 112 -10.60 3.79 -19.56
N GLY A 113 -10.74 3.83 -18.22
CA GLY A 113 -10.65 2.67 -17.34
C GLY A 113 -12.00 2.10 -16.93
N ASN A 114 -11.98 1.10 -16.03
CA ASN A 114 -13.19 0.51 -15.46
C ASN A 114 -13.78 1.45 -14.39
N PRO A 115 -14.93 2.11 -14.64
CA PRO A 115 -15.51 3.05 -13.68
C PRO A 115 -16.07 2.36 -12.43
N GLY A 116 -16.29 1.04 -12.48
CA GLY A 116 -16.71 0.22 -11.36
C GLY A 116 -15.57 -0.19 -10.42
N GLY A 117 -14.31 0.14 -10.75
CA GLY A 117 -13.15 -0.08 -9.89
C GLY A 117 -12.49 1.24 -9.49
N ARG A 118 -12.18 1.40 -8.20
CA ARG A 118 -11.29 2.46 -7.72
C ARG A 118 -9.98 1.85 -7.29
N MET A 119 -8.91 2.58 -7.57
CA MET A 119 -7.54 2.11 -7.36
C MET A 119 -7.20 2.07 -5.87
N LEU A 120 -6.48 1.02 -5.46
CA LEU A 120 -5.85 0.92 -4.14
C LEU A 120 -4.36 0.58 -4.25
N ARG A 121 -3.59 1.03 -3.25
CA ARG A 121 -2.14 0.79 -3.16
C ARG A 121 -1.70 0.45 -1.73
N GLY A 122 -0.45 -0.02 -1.60
CA GLY A 122 0.25 -0.21 -0.33
C GLY A 122 0.19 -1.62 0.25
N GLY A 123 -0.90 -2.33 0.04
CA GLY A 123 -1.17 -3.58 0.76
C GLY A 123 -1.54 -3.33 2.23
N SER A 124 -1.91 -4.39 2.94
CA SER A 124 -2.39 -4.35 4.32
C SER A 124 -1.60 -5.29 5.22
N TRP A 125 -1.92 -5.27 6.52
CA TRP A 125 -1.40 -6.22 7.52
C TRP A 125 -1.65 -7.70 7.14
N ALA A 126 -2.63 -7.98 6.27
CA ALA A 126 -2.96 -9.33 5.82
C ALA A 126 -2.33 -9.71 4.47
N ASN A 127 -1.67 -8.78 3.77
CA ASN A 127 -1.07 -9.07 2.48
C ASN A 127 0.30 -9.74 2.64
N THR A 128 0.60 -10.68 1.74
CA THR A 128 1.90 -11.34 1.68
C THR A 128 3.00 -10.34 1.37
N PRO A 129 4.28 -10.67 1.63
CA PRO A 129 5.41 -9.81 1.28
C PRO A 129 5.44 -9.34 -0.18
N GLN A 130 4.95 -10.14 -1.12
CA GLN A 130 4.87 -9.77 -2.54
C GLN A 130 3.84 -8.64 -2.79
N GLY A 131 2.80 -8.57 -1.97
CA GLY A 131 1.77 -7.54 -2.02
C GLY A 131 2.26 -6.16 -1.58
N LEU A 132 3.36 -6.06 -0.83
CA LEU A 132 3.83 -4.81 -0.21
C LEU A 132 4.78 -3.98 -1.10
N ARG A 133 4.99 -4.37 -2.36
CA ARG A 133 5.87 -3.64 -3.29
C ARG A 133 5.33 -2.24 -3.57
N SER A 134 6.22 -1.28 -3.83
CA SER A 134 5.83 0.07 -4.26
C SER A 134 4.94 0.05 -5.52
N ALA A 135 5.19 -0.92 -6.42
CA ALA A 135 4.47 -1.10 -7.67
C ALA A 135 3.25 -2.03 -7.58
N SER A 136 2.93 -2.58 -6.40
CA SER A 136 1.74 -3.41 -6.25
C SER A 136 0.48 -2.55 -6.38
N ARG A 137 -0.53 -3.13 -7.01
CA ARG A 137 -1.75 -2.48 -7.50
C ARG A 137 -2.94 -3.36 -7.14
N ASP A 138 -4.03 -2.76 -6.67
CA ASP A 138 -5.29 -3.45 -6.42
C ASP A 138 -6.48 -2.54 -6.81
N ALA A 139 -7.66 -3.12 -6.95
CA ALA A 139 -8.88 -2.39 -7.24
C ALA A 139 -10.10 -3.04 -6.61
N PHE A 140 -10.97 -2.22 -6.03
CA PHE A 140 -12.27 -2.65 -5.52
C PHE A 140 -13.39 -1.74 -6.02
N PRO A 141 -14.65 -2.24 -6.00
CA PRO A 141 -15.82 -1.39 -6.15
C PRO A 141 -15.83 -0.24 -5.14
N PRO A 142 -16.27 0.97 -5.51
CA PRO A 142 -16.19 2.16 -4.64
C PRO A 142 -17.02 2.07 -3.36
N ASP A 143 -17.99 1.16 -3.30
CA ASP A 143 -18.81 0.86 -2.12
C ASP A 143 -18.26 -0.28 -1.27
N HIS A 144 -17.19 -0.94 -1.71
CA HIS A 144 -16.56 -2.05 -1.01
C HIS A 144 -15.89 -1.57 0.28
N ARG A 145 -16.04 -2.35 1.36
CA ARG A 145 -15.48 -2.03 2.68
C ARG A 145 -14.84 -3.27 3.29
N ARG A 146 -13.61 -3.12 3.75
CA ARG A 146 -12.86 -4.17 4.46
C ARG A 146 -12.16 -3.58 5.67
N ALA A 147 -11.90 -4.43 6.67
CA ALA A 147 -11.22 -4.04 7.92
C ALA A 147 -9.73 -3.69 7.71
N ASP A 148 -9.18 -3.97 6.53
CA ASP A 148 -7.78 -3.77 6.16
C ASP A 148 -7.61 -2.74 5.04
N THR A 149 -8.62 -1.90 4.83
CA THR A 149 -8.65 -0.83 3.83
C THR A 149 -8.96 0.53 4.49
N GLY A 150 -8.17 1.54 4.14
CA GLY A 150 -8.29 2.92 4.60
C GLY A 150 -7.97 3.90 3.47
N PHE A 151 -7.52 5.10 3.83
CA PHE A 151 -7.12 6.14 2.88
C PHE A 151 -6.22 7.18 3.55
N ARG A 152 -5.51 7.94 2.73
CA ARG A 152 -4.86 9.19 3.13
C ARG A 152 -5.30 10.34 2.23
N VAL A 153 -5.07 11.57 2.67
CA VAL A 153 -5.43 12.78 1.92
C VAL A 153 -4.18 13.49 1.40
N ALA A 154 -4.32 14.06 0.20
CA ALA A 154 -3.40 15.02 -0.39
C ALA A 154 -4.02 16.43 -0.34
N ARG A 155 -3.17 17.46 -0.35
CA ARG A 155 -3.58 18.86 -0.37
C ARG A 155 -2.80 19.61 -1.45
N THR A 156 -3.50 20.27 -2.36
CA THR A 156 -2.88 21.26 -3.26
C THR A 156 -2.44 22.46 -2.45
N LEU A 157 -1.20 22.93 -2.66
CA LEU A 157 -0.62 24.09 -1.99
C LEU A 157 -0.97 25.40 -2.70
#